data_AF-A0A8B3P5L0-F1
#
_entry.id   AF-A0A8B3P5L0-F1
#
_cell.length_a   1.000
_cell.length_b   1.000
_cell.length_c   1.000
_cell.angle_alpha   90.00
_cell.angle_beta   90.00
_cell.angle_gamma   90.00
#
_symmetry.space_group_name_H-M   'P 1'
#
loop_
_entity.id
_entity.type
_entity.pdbx_description
1 polymer ?
#
loop_
_entity_poly.entity_id
_entity_poly.type
_entity_poly.pdbx_seq_one_letter_code
_entity_poly.pdbx_strand_id
1 'polypeptide(L)'
;MFAVIKTGGKQYRVAANDLLKIEKVEGQVGDIVEIGHVLAHGEGENVTFGAPFVDGALVTAEVVEQGKNRTVIAFKKRRRQNSRRKIGHRQLLTTVRIAEILLGGAKPTKKAAAKTEAKAPKKEAKAEAAPNEAEAKATETAAPLFKTPKGEPDDLTVIKGIGPVAAGQLNEQGITTFAQIAKLSEKDVAKIDEHMPFSADQIMDWREQAKELAKK
;
A
#
# COMPACT_ATOMS: atom_id res chain seq x y z
N MET A 1 -4.15 -27.13 -20.11
CA MET A 1 -3.01 -26.35 -20.65
C MET A 1 -2.05 -25.95 -19.54
N PHE A 2 -0.73 -26.03 -19.76
CA PHE A 2 0.30 -25.57 -18.83
C PHE A 2 1.36 -24.74 -19.55
N ALA A 3 2.12 -23.93 -18.79
CA ALA A 3 3.30 -23.20 -19.25
C ALA A 3 4.47 -23.40 -18.30
N VAL A 4 5.69 -23.20 -18.79
CA VAL A 4 6.91 -23.10 -17.97
C VAL A 4 7.40 -21.67 -18.05
N ILE A 5 7.32 -20.95 -16.93
CA ILE A 5 7.72 -19.55 -16.84
C ILE A 5 9.06 -19.39 -16.14
N LYS A 6 9.81 -18.36 -16.50
CA LYS A 6 11.06 -17.97 -15.83
C LYS A 6 10.84 -16.67 -15.06
N THR A 7 10.93 -16.73 -13.74
CA THR A 7 10.84 -15.55 -12.87
C THR A 7 11.78 -15.68 -11.67
N GLY A 8 12.36 -14.57 -11.23
CA GLY A 8 13.30 -14.57 -10.09
C GLY A 8 14.52 -15.48 -10.27
N GLY A 9 14.92 -15.76 -11.52
CA GLY A 9 16.02 -16.68 -11.83
C GLY A 9 15.68 -18.17 -11.73
N LYS A 10 14.42 -18.52 -11.43
CA LYS A 10 13.93 -19.90 -11.32
C LYS A 10 12.90 -20.19 -12.40
N GLN A 11 12.66 -21.47 -12.68
CA GLN A 11 11.64 -21.93 -13.61
C GLN A 11 10.49 -22.58 -12.83
N TYR A 12 9.26 -22.26 -13.24
CA TYR A 12 8.05 -22.79 -12.61
C TYR A 12 7.13 -23.36 -13.68
N ARG A 13 6.62 -24.57 -13.46
CA ARG A 13 5.50 -25.11 -14.23
C ARG A 13 4.22 -24.55 -13.64
N VAL A 14 3.35 -24.02 -14.48
CA VAL A 14 2.12 -23.34 -14.09
C VAL A 14 0.95 -23.77 -14.96
N ALA A 15 -0.22 -23.90 -14.33
CA ALA A 15 -1.52 -24.01 -14.98
C ALA A 15 -2.41 -22.83 -14.55
N ALA A 16 -3.55 -22.67 -15.22
CA ALA A 16 -4.55 -21.67 -14.84
C ALA A 16 -5.06 -21.93 -13.41
N ASN A 17 -5.24 -20.87 -12.63
CA ASN A 17 -5.63 -20.86 -11.21
C ASN A 17 -4.61 -21.43 -10.22
N ASP A 18 -3.42 -21.83 -10.66
CA ASP A 18 -2.37 -22.28 -9.73
C ASP A 18 -1.91 -21.13 -8.82
N LEU A 19 -1.59 -21.48 -7.57
CA LEU A 19 -1.08 -20.56 -6.57
C LEU A 19 0.37 -20.90 -6.25
N LEU A 20 1.27 -19.95 -6.46
CA LEU A 20 2.71 -20.17 -6.37
C LEU A 20 3.43 -19.03 -5.67
N LYS A 21 4.50 -19.37 -4.95
CA LYS A 21 5.38 -18.40 -4.29
C LYS A 21 6.63 -18.17 -5.13
N ILE A 22 6.80 -16.93 -5.57
CA ILE A 22 7.95 -16.48 -6.36
C ILE A 22 8.77 -15.44 -5.60
N GLU A 23 9.94 -15.12 -6.16
CA GLU A 23 10.72 -13.97 -5.72
C GLU A 23 9.87 -12.69 -5.81
N LYS A 24 10.30 -11.65 -5.08
CA LYS A 24 9.58 -10.39 -5.03
C LYS A 24 9.34 -9.81 -6.43
N VAL A 25 8.08 -9.46 -6.70
CA VAL A 25 7.65 -8.73 -7.90
C VAL A 25 7.12 -7.35 -7.53
N GLU A 26 7.24 -6.39 -8.44
CA GLU A 26 6.64 -5.06 -8.30
C GLU A 26 5.12 -5.12 -8.51
N GLY A 27 4.37 -4.49 -7.61
CA GLY A 27 2.91 -4.50 -7.59
C GLY A 27 2.38 -4.47 -6.16
N GLN A 28 1.11 -4.14 -5.99
CA GLN A 28 0.34 -4.25 -4.76
C GLN A 28 -0.47 -5.55 -4.76
N VAL A 29 -1.10 -5.89 -3.64
CA VAL A 29 -2.03 -7.03 -3.58
C VAL A 29 -3.25 -6.70 -4.42
N GLY A 30 -3.66 -7.64 -5.28
CA GLY A 30 -4.72 -7.48 -6.29
C GLY A 30 -4.22 -7.01 -7.66
N ASP A 31 -2.97 -6.57 -7.78
CA ASP A 31 -2.42 -6.16 -9.07
C ASP A 31 -2.18 -7.35 -9.99
N ILE A 32 -2.35 -7.10 -11.29
CA ILE A 32 -2.05 -8.07 -12.34
C ILE A 32 -0.63 -7.82 -12.84
N VAL A 33 0.16 -8.88 -12.75
CA VAL A 33 1.54 -8.95 -13.21
C VAL A 33 1.59 -9.74 -14.50
N GLU A 34 2.26 -9.17 -15.47
CA GLU A 34 2.56 -9.78 -16.77
C GLU A 34 3.94 -10.44 -16.75
N ILE A 35 3.99 -11.75 -17.06
CA ILE A 35 5.22 -12.55 -17.13
C ILE A 35 5.42 -12.98 -18.59
N GLY A 36 6.23 -12.22 -19.32
CA GLY A 36 6.56 -12.49 -20.74
C GLY A 36 7.66 -13.55 -20.95
N HIS A 37 8.37 -13.96 -19.91
CA HIS A 37 9.43 -14.98 -20.02
C HIS A 37 8.85 -16.40 -19.95
N VAL A 38 8.21 -16.84 -21.03
CA VAL A 38 7.66 -18.18 -21.19
C VAL A 38 8.62 -19.06 -21.99
N LEU A 39 9.07 -20.16 -21.39
CA LEU A 39 10.05 -21.09 -21.98
C LEU A 39 9.38 -22.20 -22.80
N ALA A 40 8.23 -22.67 -22.34
CA ALA A 40 7.48 -23.75 -22.98
C ALA A 40 6.00 -23.64 -22.63
N HIS A 41 5.13 -24.20 -23.46
CA HIS A 41 3.74 -24.45 -23.13
C HIS A 41 3.30 -25.79 -23.68
N GLY A 42 2.24 -26.36 -23.10
CA GLY A 42 1.71 -27.62 -23.57
C GLY A 42 0.25 -27.86 -23.22
N GLU A 43 -0.38 -28.67 -24.04
CA GLU A 43 -1.72 -29.17 -23.85
C GLU A 43 -1.74 -30.67 -24.18
N GLY A 44 -1.88 -31.50 -23.13
CA GLY A 44 -1.79 -32.95 -23.26
C GLY A 44 -0.42 -33.39 -23.78
N GLU A 45 -0.42 -34.08 -24.92
CA GLU A 45 0.77 -34.61 -25.60
C GLU A 45 1.50 -33.56 -26.46
N ASN A 46 0.83 -32.45 -26.82
CA ASN A 46 1.43 -31.40 -27.63
C ASN A 46 2.18 -30.41 -26.74
N VAL A 47 3.51 -30.40 -26.82
CA VAL A 47 4.38 -29.48 -26.07
C VAL A 47 5.24 -28.68 -27.04
N THR A 48 5.18 -27.36 -26.93
CA THR A 48 6.00 -26.42 -27.70
C THR A 48 7.07 -25.83 -26.80
N PHE A 49 8.32 -25.87 -27.26
CA PHE A 49 9.47 -25.29 -26.59
C PHE A 49 9.95 -24.04 -27.34
N GLY A 50 10.30 -23.00 -26.59
CA GLY A 50 10.84 -21.76 -27.13
C GLY A 50 12.35 -21.83 -27.37
N ALA A 51 12.88 -20.85 -28.12
CA ALA A 51 14.29 -20.73 -28.43
C ALA A 51 14.77 -19.26 -28.36
N PRO A 52 15.08 -18.71 -27.16
CA PRO A 52 15.01 -19.28 -25.82
C PRO A 52 13.62 -19.15 -25.16
N PHE A 53 12.74 -18.30 -25.69
CA PHE A 53 11.36 -18.10 -25.22
C PHE A 53 10.38 -18.39 -26.36
N VAL A 54 9.11 -18.59 -26.02
CA VAL A 54 8.04 -18.75 -27.01
C VAL A 54 7.54 -17.36 -27.41
N ASP A 55 7.65 -17.03 -28.70
CA ASP A 55 7.26 -15.71 -29.20
C ASP A 55 5.76 -15.46 -29.03
N GLY A 56 5.43 -14.27 -28.51
CA GLY A 56 4.04 -13.87 -28.27
C GLY A 56 3.33 -14.63 -27.14
N ALA A 57 4.05 -15.43 -26.34
CA ALA A 57 3.50 -16.05 -25.15
C ALA A 57 3.57 -15.10 -23.94
N LEU A 58 2.48 -15.02 -23.20
CA LEU A 58 2.35 -14.16 -22.03
C LEU A 58 1.58 -14.90 -20.94
N VAL A 59 2.11 -14.90 -19.71
CA VAL A 59 1.36 -15.41 -18.55
C VAL A 59 0.96 -14.25 -17.67
N THR A 60 -0.33 -14.14 -17.39
CA THR A 60 -0.87 -13.14 -16.46
C THR A 60 -1.08 -13.78 -15.10
N ALA A 61 -0.68 -13.07 -14.04
CA ALA A 61 -0.83 -13.54 -12.68
C ALA A 61 -1.32 -12.40 -11.78
N GLU A 62 -2.20 -12.72 -10.85
CA GLU A 62 -2.69 -11.79 -9.83
C GLU A 62 -1.86 -11.94 -8.56
N VAL A 63 -1.45 -10.82 -7.96
CA VAL A 63 -0.73 -10.82 -6.68
C VAL A 63 -1.71 -11.06 -5.55
N VAL A 64 -1.62 -12.21 -4.90
CA VAL A 64 -2.49 -12.58 -3.77
C VAL A 64 -1.94 -12.06 -2.44
N GLU A 65 -0.63 -12.15 -2.26
CA GLU A 65 0.02 -11.76 -1.00
C GLU A 65 1.46 -11.34 -1.25
N GLN A 66 1.94 -10.35 -0.50
CA GLN A 66 3.36 -10.06 -0.39
C GLN A 66 3.83 -10.24 1.05
N GLY A 67 4.86 -11.06 1.20
CA GLY A 67 5.28 -11.52 2.51
C GLY A 67 6.78 -11.70 2.63
N LYS A 68 7.19 -11.96 3.87
CA LYS A 68 8.54 -12.40 4.20
C LYS A 68 8.48 -13.88 4.56
N ASN A 69 9.42 -14.67 4.06
CA ASN A 69 9.55 -16.07 4.44
C ASN A 69 9.90 -16.21 5.93
N ARG A 70 9.83 -17.43 6.46
CA ARG A 70 10.33 -17.77 7.79
C ARG A 70 11.78 -17.34 7.97
N THR A 71 12.13 -16.89 9.16
CA THR A 71 13.51 -16.52 9.51
C THR A 71 14.44 -17.73 9.36
N VAL A 72 15.40 -17.60 8.46
CA VAL A 72 16.53 -18.53 8.34
C VAL A 72 17.66 -17.97 9.19
N ILE A 73 18.20 -18.78 10.11
CA ILE A 73 19.27 -18.36 11.01
C ILE A 73 20.61 -18.77 10.41
N ALA A 74 21.41 -17.79 10.00
CA ALA A 74 22.80 -17.98 9.63
C ALA A 74 23.67 -17.85 10.88
N PHE A 75 24.15 -18.99 11.41
CA PHE A 75 25.06 -19.02 12.55
C PHE A 75 26.48 -19.39 12.09
N LYS A 76 27.44 -18.51 12.36
CA LYS A 76 28.86 -18.72 12.06
C LYS A 76 29.65 -18.71 13.37
N LYS A 77 30.40 -19.77 13.67
CA LYS A 77 31.23 -19.89 14.88
C LYS A 77 32.62 -20.37 14.51
N ARG A 78 33.65 -19.70 15.03
CA ARG A 78 35.05 -20.17 14.97
C ARG A 78 35.42 -20.79 16.32
N ARG A 79 35.83 -22.06 16.31
CA ARG A 79 36.19 -22.82 17.52
C ARG A 79 37.40 -22.17 18.19
N ARG A 80 37.38 -22.05 19.53
CA ARG A 80 38.47 -21.50 20.37
C ARG A 80 38.88 -20.04 20.12
N GLN A 81 38.24 -19.34 19.17
CA GLN A 81 38.56 -17.95 18.83
C GLN A 81 37.59 -16.92 19.42
N ASN A 82 36.72 -17.34 20.36
CA ASN A 82 35.59 -16.54 20.91
C ASN A 82 34.73 -15.79 19.86
N SER A 83 34.83 -16.16 18.58
CA SER A 83 34.13 -15.50 17.48
C SER A 83 32.90 -16.30 17.12
N ARG A 84 31.72 -15.74 17.38
CA ARG A 84 30.42 -16.26 16.94
C ARG A 84 29.54 -15.12 16.43
N ARG A 85 28.81 -15.35 15.34
CA ARG A 85 27.82 -14.43 14.79
C ARG A 85 26.54 -15.20 14.48
N LYS A 86 25.40 -14.67 14.90
CA LYS A 86 24.06 -15.20 14.60
C LYS A 86 23.29 -14.09 13.89
N ILE A 87 22.91 -14.31 12.64
CA ILE A 87 22.16 -13.33 11.83
C ILE A 87 20.89 -14.03 11.33
N GLY A 88 19.74 -13.37 11.46
CA GLY A 88 18.50 -13.81 10.84
C GLY A 88 18.37 -13.22 9.44
N HIS A 89 17.99 -14.04 8.47
CA HIS A 89 17.58 -13.60 7.14
C HIS A 89 16.12 -13.94 6.90
N ARG A 90 15.38 -13.04 6.26
CA ARG A 90 14.01 -13.27 5.80
C ARG A 90 13.91 -12.84 4.35
N GLN A 91 13.70 -13.81 3.47
CA GLN A 91 13.52 -13.54 2.04
C GLN A 91 12.16 -12.92 1.78
N LEU A 92 12.10 -11.89 0.93
CA LEU A 92 10.86 -11.32 0.43
C LEU A 92 10.32 -12.21 -0.68
N LEU A 93 9.06 -12.61 -0.56
CA LEU A 93 8.37 -13.47 -1.53
C LEU A 93 7.02 -12.86 -1.88
N THR A 94 6.58 -13.12 -3.09
CA THR A 94 5.25 -12.75 -3.57
C THR A 94 4.49 -14.04 -3.88
N THR A 95 3.30 -14.21 -3.29
CA THR A 95 2.36 -15.26 -3.64
C THR A 95 1.50 -14.74 -4.78
N VAL A 96 1.53 -15.43 -5.92
CA VAL A 96 0.72 -15.08 -7.09
C VAL A 96 -0.21 -16.22 -7.45
N ARG A 97 -1.39 -15.87 -7.99
CA ARG A 97 -2.32 -16.80 -8.62
C ARG A 97 -2.26 -16.59 -10.13
N ILE A 98 -2.08 -17.66 -10.89
CA ILE A 98 -2.06 -17.58 -12.36
C ILE A 98 -3.49 -17.37 -12.85
N ALA A 99 -3.72 -16.27 -13.57
CA ALA A 99 -5.02 -15.96 -14.15
C ALA A 99 -5.16 -16.65 -15.51
N GLU A 100 -4.34 -16.27 -16.48
CA GLU A 100 -4.45 -16.74 -17.86
C GLU A 100 -3.09 -16.97 -18.50
N ILE A 101 -3.03 -17.98 -19.38
CA ILE A 101 -1.89 -18.28 -20.24
C ILE A 101 -2.29 -17.88 -21.66
N LEU A 102 -1.66 -16.84 -22.19
CA LEU A 102 -1.94 -16.26 -23.50
C LEU A 102 -0.87 -16.68 -24.49
N LEU A 103 -1.27 -17.02 -25.71
CA LEU A 103 -0.39 -17.38 -26.83
C LEU A 103 -0.64 -16.46 -28.02
N GLY A 104 0.34 -16.33 -28.92
CA GLY A 104 0.16 -15.67 -30.21
C GLY A 104 -0.06 -14.15 -30.15
N GLY A 105 0.41 -13.48 -29.09
CA GLY A 105 0.28 -12.03 -28.96
C GLY A 105 -1.11 -11.56 -28.50
N ALA A 106 -1.94 -12.46 -27.97
CA ALA A 106 -3.21 -12.10 -27.35
C ALA A 106 -2.99 -11.14 -26.16
N LYS A 107 -3.86 -10.12 -26.06
CA LYS A 107 -3.83 -9.14 -24.97
C LYS A 107 -4.54 -9.69 -23.73
N PRO A 108 -4.12 -9.30 -22.51
CA PRO A 108 -4.77 -9.72 -21.28
C PRO A 108 -6.21 -9.22 -21.19
N THR A 109 -7.14 -10.11 -20.80
CA THR A 109 -8.57 -9.79 -20.61
C THR A 109 -8.80 -8.88 -19.39
N LYS A 110 -7.92 -8.98 -18.38
CA LYS A 110 -7.91 -8.08 -17.22
C LYS A 110 -6.72 -7.12 -17.31
N LYS A 111 -7.03 -5.84 -17.51
CA LYS A 111 -6.04 -4.76 -17.60
C LYS A 111 -5.46 -4.43 -16.22
N ALA A 112 -4.13 -4.35 -16.12
CA ALA A 112 -3.44 -3.88 -14.93
C ALA A 112 -3.95 -2.49 -14.53
N ALA A 113 -4.48 -2.36 -13.31
CA ALA A 113 -4.80 -1.06 -12.74
C ALA A 113 -3.49 -0.27 -12.53
N ALA A 114 -3.46 0.95 -13.03
CA ALA A 114 -2.28 1.80 -12.98
C ALA A 114 -1.99 2.27 -11.55
N LYS A 115 -0.68 2.30 -11.24
CA LYS A 115 -0.03 2.71 -10.00
C LYS A 115 -0.61 4.00 -9.40
N THR A 116 -1.06 3.93 -8.15
CA THR A 116 -0.98 5.03 -7.17
C THR A 116 0.14 4.72 -6.18
N GLU A 117 1.15 5.59 -6.14
CA GLU A 117 2.31 5.51 -5.28
C GLU A 117 1.90 5.56 -3.80
N ALA A 118 2.22 4.51 -3.04
CA ALA A 118 2.07 4.48 -1.58
C ALA A 118 3.42 4.25 -0.91
N LYS A 119 3.91 5.36 -0.35
CA LYS A 119 5.00 5.56 0.61
C LYS A 119 4.77 4.66 1.84
N ALA A 120 5.74 3.81 2.15
CA ALA A 120 5.76 3.02 3.39
C ALA A 120 5.96 3.92 4.62
N PRO A 121 5.33 3.59 5.75
CA PRO A 121 6.18 3.28 6.91
C PRO A 121 5.72 2.05 7.72
N LYS A 122 6.73 1.49 8.38
CA LYS A 122 6.67 0.45 9.42
C LYS A 122 5.73 0.84 10.58
N LYS A 123 5.01 -0.16 11.13
CA LYS A 123 5.09 -0.61 12.54
C LYS A 123 4.34 -1.95 12.69
N GLU A 124 5.03 -3.01 13.10
CA GLU A 124 4.99 -3.62 14.44
C GLU A 124 3.68 -4.36 14.74
N ALA A 125 3.80 -5.69 14.84
CA ALA A 125 2.78 -6.56 15.40
C ALA A 125 3.21 -7.01 16.79
N LYS A 126 2.37 -6.77 17.80
CA LYS A 126 2.11 -7.73 18.87
C LYS A 126 0.71 -7.50 19.49
N ALA A 127 -0.10 -8.57 19.39
CA ALA A 127 -1.22 -9.02 20.23
C ALA A 127 -2.39 -8.03 20.51
N GLU A 128 -3.58 -8.19 19.92
CA GLU A 128 -4.63 -9.22 20.17
C GLU A 128 -5.67 -8.74 21.21
N ALA A 129 -6.82 -8.28 20.71
CA ALA A 129 -8.18 -8.56 21.20
C ALA A 129 -9.21 -7.77 20.36
N ALA A 130 -10.06 -8.49 19.61
CA ALA A 130 -11.30 -8.00 19.00
C ALA A 130 -12.45 -8.10 20.04
N PRO A 131 -13.73 -7.71 19.75
CA PRO A 131 -14.30 -7.14 18.52
C PRO A 131 -15.27 -5.95 18.75
N ASN A 132 -15.63 -5.17 17.72
CA ASN A 132 -17.04 -5.05 17.29
C ASN A 132 -17.21 -4.32 15.94
N GLU A 133 -18.23 -4.77 15.22
CA GLU A 133 -18.75 -4.31 13.93
C GLU A 133 -19.13 -2.82 13.89
N ALA A 134 -18.72 -2.12 12.84
CA ALA A 134 -19.51 -1.11 12.12
C ALA A 134 -18.75 -0.66 10.86
N GLU A 135 -18.63 -1.54 9.85
CA GLU A 135 -18.36 -1.11 8.48
C GLU A 135 -19.69 -0.73 7.82
N ALA A 136 -19.95 0.57 7.68
CA ALA A 136 -20.85 1.08 6.65
C ALA A 136 -20.62 2.57 6.38
N LYS A 137 -20.30 2.86 5.10
CA LYS A 137 -20.56 4.09 4.32
C LYS A 137 -19.45 5.15 4.18
N ALA A 138 -18.74 4.97 3.05
CA ALA A 138 -18.75 5.84 1.89
C ALA A 138 -18.13 7.25 2.01
N THR A 139 -16.97 7.37 1.34
CA THR A 139 -16.48 8.57 0.67
C THR A 139 -17.55 9.17 -0.25
N GLU A 140 -18.16 10.27 0.18
CA GLU A 140 -18.82 11.23 -0.69
C GLU A 140 -17.97 12.50 -0.77
N THR A 141 -17.74 12.95 -2.01
CA THR A 141 -17.23 14.28 -2.35
C THR A 141 -18.14 15.35 -1.74
N ALA A 142 -17.79 15.86 -0.56
CA ALA A 142 -18.53 16.90 0.14
C ALA A 142 -17.85 18.27 -0.05
N ALA A 143 -18.67 19.28 -0.32
CA ALA A 143 -18.30 20.69 -0.30
C ALA A 143 -17.57 21.08 1.01
N PRO A 144 -16.73 22.13 1.02
CA PRO A 144 -15.99 22.54 2.21
C PRO A 144 -16.94 22.79 3.38
N LEU A 145 -16.65 22.17 4.54
CA LEU A 145 -17.45 22.27 5.75
C LEU A 145 -17.61 23.70 6.27
N PHE A 146 -16.65 24.59 5.95
CA PHE A 146 -16.66 25.98 6.37
C PHE A 146 -16.51 26.93 5.17
N LYS A 147 -17.12 28.11 5.29
CA LYS A 147 -16.95 29.18 4.30
C LYS A 147 -15.58 29.84 4.50
N THR A 148 -14.79 29.88 3.44
CA THR A 148 -13.51 30.61 3.42
C THR A 148 -13.77 32.11 3.63
N PRO A 149 -13.05 32.78 4.56
CA PRO A 149 -13.18 34.21 4.78
C PRO A 149 -12.42 34.97 3.70
N LYS A 150 -12.87 36.18 3.36
CA LYS A 150 -12.21 37.03 2.37
C LYS A 150 -11.02 37.74 3.03
N GLY A 151 -9.86 37.10 3.03
CA GLY A 151 -8.62 37.60 3.63
C GLY A 151 -7.39 36.79 3.18
N GLU A 152 -6.21 37.25 3.54
CA GLU A 152 -4.95 36.54 3.28
C GLU A 152 -4.87 35.30 4.19
N PRO A 153 -4.51 34.11 3.66
CA PRO A 153 -4.48 32.88 4.45
C PRO A 153 -3.29 32.86 5.42
N ASP A 154 -3.52 32.42 6.65
CA ASP A 154 -2.47 32.25 7.65
C ASP A 154 -1.71 30.93 7.46
N ASP A 155 -0.44 30.88 7.86
CA ASP A 155 0.32 29.64 7.90
C ASP A 155 -0.04 28.80 9.14
N LEU A 156 -1.01 27.91 8.99
CA LEU A 156 -1.50 27.03 10.06
C LEU A 156 -0.42 26.10 10.63
N THR A 157 0.73 25.92 9.97
CA THR A 157 1.83 25.07 10.48
C THR A 157 2.58 25.66 11.67
N VAL A 158 2.31 26.92 12.02
CA VAL A 158 2.84 27.58 13.22
C VAL A 158 2.23 27.01 14.50
N ILE A 159 1.02 26.43 14.43
CA ILE A 159 0.38 25.74 15.56
C ILE A 159 1.06 24.39 15.78
N LYS A 160 1.50 24.13 17.01
CA LYS A 160 2.18 22.90 17.37
C LYS A 160 1.23 21.72 17.20
N GLY A 161 1.62 20.76 16.35
CA GLY A 161 0.83 19.58 16.04
C GLY A 161 0.04 19.68 14.73
N ILE A 162 -0.09 20.88 14.13
CA ILE A 162 -0.57 21.03 12.75
C ILE A 162 0.61 20.85 11.79
N GLY A 163 0.72 19.67 11.19
CA GLY A 163 1.68 19.41 10.11
C GLY A 163 1.17 19.85 8.73
N PRO A 164 1.99 19.79 7.67
CA PRO A 164 1.60 20.20 6.31
C PRO A 164 0.36 19.48 5.77
N VAL A 165 0.20 18.19 6.12
CA VAL A 165 -0.97 17.39 5.73
C VAL A 165 -2.22 17.88 6.45
N ALA A 166 -2.11 18.19 7.74
CA ALA A 166 -3.23 18.68 8.53
C ALA A 166 -3.66 20.09 8.10
N ALA A 167 -2.69 20.97 7.82
CA ALA A 167 -2.94 22.29 7.25
C ALA A 167 -3.64 22.19 5.88
N GLY A 168 -3.21 21.27 5.02
CA GLY A 168 -3.87 21.00 3.73
C GLY A 168 -5.33 20.56 3.90
N GLN A 169 -5.58 19.62 4.81
CA GLN A 169 -6.91 19.12 5.12
C GLN A 169 -7.84 20.21 5.72
N LEU A 170 -7.32 21.07 6.60
CA LEU A 170 -8.09 22.23 7.12
C LEU A 170 -8.40 23.25 6.03
N ASN A 171 -7.43 23.53 5.14
CA ASN A 171 -7.61 24.44 4.00
C ASN A 171 -8.65 23.90 3.00
N GLU A 172 -8.66 22.59 2.73
CA GLU A 172 -9.66 21.93 1.89
C GLU A 172 -11.08 22.06 2.47
N GLN A 173 -11.20 22.09 3.79
CA GLN A 173 -12.48 22.31 4.49
C GLN A 173 -12.83 23.80 4.68
N GLY A 174 -12.03 24.72 4.13
CA GLY A 174 -12.28 26.16 4.16
C GLY A 174 -11.82 26.88 5.44
N ILE A 175 -11.04 26.22 6.30
CA ILE A 175 -10.38 26.80 7.46
C ILE A 175 -8.97 27.21 7.05
N THR A 176 -8.74 28.49 6.81
CA THR A 176 -7.49 29.03 6.28
C THR A 176 -6.84 30.09 7.17
N THR A 177 -7.44 30.42 8.33
CA THR A 177 -6.95 31.49 9.22
C THR A 177 -6.99 31.08 10.69
N PHE A 178 -6.09 31.62 11.52
CA PHE A 178 -6.07 31.38 12.98
C PHE A 178 -7.35 31.88 13.65
N ALA A 179 -7.91 32.98 13.15
CA ALA A 179 -9.15 33.58 13.65
C ALA A 179 -10.37 32.66 13.48
N GLN A 180 -10.37 31.78 12.47
CA GLN A 180 -11.42 30.77 12.30
C GLN A 180 -11.27 29.63 13.31
N ILE A 181 -10.06 29.10 13.46
CA ILE A 181 -9.78 28.02 14.42
C ILE A 181 -10.14 28.47 15.84
N ALA A 182 -9.75 29.70 16.22
CA ALA A 182 -10.06 30.29 17.52
C ALA A 182 -11.57 30.43 17.81
N LYS A 183 -12.40 30.56 16.76
CA LYS A 183 -13.86 30.75 16.83
C LYS A 183 -14.66 29.45 16.71
N LEU A 184 -14.02 28.29 16.54
CA LEU A 184 -14.71 27.01 16.45
C LEU A 184 -15.50 26.72 17.74
N SER A 185 -16.82 26.54 17.59
CA SER A 185 -17.70 26.13 18.68
C SER A 185 -17.53 24.64 18.98
N GLU A 186 -17.94 24.18 20.16
CA GLU A 186 -17.87 22.74 20.52
C GLU A 186 -18.62 21.83 19.52
N LYS A 187 -19.70 22.36 18.92
CA LYS A 187 -20.45 21.67 17.87
C LYS A 187 -19.68 21.57 16.55
N ASP A 188 -18.84 22.55 16.26
CA ASP A 188 -17.99 22.54 15.06
C ASP A 188 -16.79 21.64 15.25
N VAL A 189 -16.24 21.57 16.47
CA VAL A 189 -15.17 20.63 16.82
C VAL A 189 -15.64 19.18 16.69
N ALA A 190 -16.84 18.86 17.18
CA ALA A 190 -17.42 17.52 17.02
C ALA A 190 -17.65 17.12 15.55
N LYS A 191 -18.06 18.07 14.70
CA LYS A 191 -18.21 17.82 13.26
C LYS A 191 -16.87 17.57 12.57
N ILE A 192 -15.82 18.28 12.98
CA ILE A 192 -14.46 18.06 12.46
C ILE A 192 -13.95 16.69 12.94
N ASP A 193 -14.22 16.29 14.18
CA ASP A 193 -13.86 14.96 14.72
C ASP A 193 -14.56 13.80 13.97
N GLU A 194 -15.84 13.95 13.62
CA GLU A 194 -16.58 12.92 12.85
C GLU A 194 -16.13 12.82 11.37
N HIS A 195 -15.71 13.92 10.75
CA HIS A 195 -15.43 13.97 9.31
C HIS A 195 -13.94 14.02 8.96
N MET A 196 -13.05 14.27 9.92
CA MET A 196 -11.62 14.44 9.71
C MET A 196 -10.83 13.52 10.65
N PRO A 197 -9.60 13.12 10.29
CA PRO A 197 -8.77 12.22 11.10
C PRO A 197 -8.13 12.89 12.32
N PHE A 198 -8.71 13.99 12.84
CA PHE A 198 -8.20 14.74 14.00
C PHE A 198 -9.12 14.53 15.18
N SER A 199 -8.57 14.24 16.36
CA SER A 199 -9.39 14.09 17.56
C SER A 199 -9.94 15.42 18.07
N ALA A 200 -11.10 15.39 18.73
CA ALA A 200 -11.65 16.56 19.43
C ALA A 200 -10.64 17.23 20.39
N ASP A 201 -9.86 16.45 21.15
CA ASP A 201 -8.82 16.96 22.07
C ASP A 201 -7.72 17.73 21.34
N GLN A 202 -7.30 17.23 20.17
CA GLN A 202 -6.27 17.85 19.34
C GLN A 202 -6.76 19.18 18.76
N ILE A 203 -8.02 19.26 18.36
CA ILE A 203 -8.64 20.49 17.85
C ILE A 203 -8.81 21.52 18.99
N MET A 204 -9.10 21.08 20.22
CA MET A 204 -9.18 21.96 21.37
C MET A 204 -7.82 22.58 21.71
N ASP A 205 -6.73 21.81 21.68
CA ASP A 205 -5.36 22.31 21.86
C ASP A 205 -4.98 23.32 20.75
N TRP A 206 -5.30 23.01 19.49
CA TRP A 206 -5.11 23.94 18.37
C TRP A 206 -5.92 25.22 18.53
N ARG A 207 -7.14 25.14 19.08
CA ARG A 207 -7.98 26.31 19.35
C ARG A 207 -7.38 27.21 20.42
N GLU A 208 -6.77 26.65 21.46
CA GLU A 208 -6.09 27.43 22.49
C GLU A 208 -4.87 28.14 21.94
N GLN A 209 -4.03 27.44 21.17
CA GLN A 209 -2.86 28.03 20.52
C GLN A 209 -3.25 29.08 19.46
N ALA A 210 -4.30 28.83 18.68
CA ALA A 210 -4.82 29.79 17.71
C ALA A 210 -5.34 31.07 18.37
N LYS A 211 -5.93 30.99 19.57
CA LYS A 211 -6.35 32.19 20.35
C LYS A 211 -5.16 33.03 20.80
N GLU A 212 -4.00 32.42 21.05
CA GLU A 212 -2.78 33.15 21.39
C GLU A 212 -2.16 33.81 20.15
N LEU A 213 -2.13 33.10 19.02
CA LEU A 213 -1.58 33.60 17.77
C LEU A 213 -2.46 34.68 17.12
N ALA A 214 -3.79 34.57 17.21
CA ALA A 214 -4.72 35.58 16.68
C ALA A 214 -4.77 36.89 17.48
N LYS A 215 -4.14 36.95 18.67
CA LYS A 215 -3.98 38.18 19.45
C LYS A 215 -2.73 38.98 19.07
N LYS A 216 -1.82 38.38 18.32
CA LYS A 216 -0.54 38.97 17.93
C LYS A 216 -0.65 39.61 16.55
#